data_AF-A0A2K3MGH7-F1
#
_entry.id   AF-A0A2K3MGH7-F1
#
_cell.length_a   1.000
_cell.length_b   1.000
_cell.length_c   1.000
_cell.angle_alpha   90.00
_cell.angle_beta   90.00
_cell.angle_gamma   90.00
#
_symmetry.space_group_name_H-M   'P 1'
#
loop_
_entity.id
_entity.type
_entity.pdbx_description
1 polymer ?
#
loop_
_entity_poly.entity_id
_entity_poly.type
_entity_poly.pdbx_seq_one_letter_code
_entity_poly.pdbx_strand_id
1 'polypeptide(L)'
;MFYHHKSNLSIIIIIIITIFVTVITADQNKRNCNRRCGKQFVKYPFGFSDDCEIKLNCNSSNKELKIGELKVQEVNSDSIFISLPAKCNRSTSFIDPLFGKNFAPTWNNTFLVQKCNSNLSGCVIPTSSFIGTNIDVEGCDDKTRSDNITCFSQLQRQRTREHEDVLTVNDWNRNGCKFLFSAIAVDTSKIKEVPIQFQVVELGWWLQLEGTCGCSNDSSCTVVHLHGDKQGFRCRCHEGFVGDGFVKGSGCRRG
;
A
#
# COMPACT_ATOMS: atom_id res chain seq x y z
N MET A 1 -40.12 -11.30 62.11
CA MET A 1 -40.18 -10.24 61.09
C MET A 1 -38.80 -10.00 60.46
N PHE A 2 -38.16 -11.02 59.87
CA PHE A 2 -36.79 -10.89 59.32
C PHE A 2 -36.55 -11.64 58.00
N TYR A 3 -37.52 -12.40 57.49
CA TYR A 3 -37.31 -13.25 56.31
C TYR A 3 -37.66 -12.56 54.97
N HIS A 4 -38.56 -11.57 54.96
CA HIS A 4 -38.96 -10.86 53.74
C HIS A 4 -37.94 -9.83 53.25
N HIS A 5 -37.09 -9.29 54.13
CA HIS A 5 -36.13 -8.25 53.76
C HIS A 5 -34.90 -8.81 53.02
N LYS A 6 -34.54 -10.09 53.26
CA LYS A 6 -33.37 -10.75 52.69
C LYS A 6 -33.59 -11.18 51.24
N SER A 7 -34.83 -11.54 50.89
CA SER A 7 -35.22 -11.96 49.52
C SER A 7 -35.19 -10.78 48.53
N ASN A 8 -35.68 -9.60 48.93
CA ASN A 8 -35.65 -8.41 48.08
C ASN A 8 -34.23 -7.90 47.79
N LEU A 9 -33.32 -7.99 48.77
CA LEU A 9 -31.92 -7.58 48.59
C LEU A 9 -31.16 -8.51 47.62
N SER A 10 -31.40 -9.83 47.69
CA SER A 10 -30.82 -10.80 46.75
C SER A 10 -31.34 -10.63 45.32
N ILE A 11 -32.63 -10.29 45.15
CA ILE A 11 -33.21 -10.03 43.82
C ILE A 11 -32.60 -8.75 43.21
N ILE A 12 -32.42 -7.69 44.00
CA ILE A 12 -31.79 -6.44 43.54
C ILE A 12 -30.32 -6.67 43.14
N ILE A 13 -29.56 -7.48 43.89
CA ILE A 13 -28.16 -7.80 43.56
C ILE A 13 -28.06 -8.63 42.27
N ILE A 14 -28.98 -9.58 42.04
CA ILE A 14 -29.02 -10.38 40.80
C ILE A 14 -29.37 -9.49 39.59
N ILE A 15 -30.28 -8.54 39.75
CA ILE A 15 -30.65 -7.57 38.70
C ILE A 15 -29.48 -6.63 38.38
N ILE A 16 -28.75 -6.14 39.39
CA ILE A 16 -27.57 -5.28 39.17
C ILE A 16 -26.43 -6.05 38.49
N ILE A 17 -26.18 -7.31 38.87
CA ILE A 17 -25.16 -8.16 38.24
C ILE A 17 -25.54 -8.50 36.79
N THR A 18 -26.82 -8.77 36.50
CA THR A 18 -27.27 -9.04 35.12
C THR A 18 -27.20 -7.79 34.23
N ILE A 19 -27.51 -6.59 34.76
CA ILE A 19 -27.35 -5.32 34.05
C ILE A 19 -25.86 -5.02 33.80
N PHE A 20 -24.96 -5.30 34.76
CA PHE A 20 -23.51 -5.09 34.58
C PHE A 20 -22.87 -6.08 33.59
N VAL A 21 -23.38 -7.31 33.50
CA VAL A 21 -22.88 -8.31 32.53
C VAL A 21 -23.34 -7.98 31.09
N THR A 22 -24.42 -7.22 30.91
CA THR A 22 -24.92 -6.81 29.58
C THR A 22 -24.22 -5.59 28.95
N VAL A 23 -23.24 -4.96 29.62
CA VAL A 23 -22.56 -3.76 29.11
C VAL A 23 -21.04 -3.95 29.02
N ILE A 24 -20.57 -5.06 28.44
CA ILE A 24 -19.23 -5.12 27.80
C ILE A 24 -19.29 -6.00 26.56
N THR A 25 -20.15 -5.67 25.61
CA THR A 25 -19.80 -5.88 24.20
C THR A 25 -19.63 -4.50 23.63
N ALA A 26 -18.38 -4.05 23.55
CA ALA A 26 -18.05 -2.95 22.67
C ALA A 26 -18.54 -3.37 21.29
N ASP A 27 -19.65 -2.76 20.86
CA ASP A 27 -20.10 -2.80 19.48
C ASP A 27 -19.08 -1.99 18.68
N GLN A 28 -17.94 -2.64 18.43
CA GLN A 28 -17.04 -2.24 17.38
C GLN A 28 -17.86 -2.40 16.12
N ASN A 29 -18.33 -1.29 15.54
CA ASN A 29 -18.89 -1.22 14.19
C ASN A 29 -17.97 -2.02 13.26
N LYS A 30 -18.24 -3.32 13.13
CA LYS A 30 -17.30 -4.29 12.59
C LYS A 30 -17.50 -4.22 11.09
N ARG A 31 -16.82 -3.26 10.46
CA ARG A 31 -16.49 -3.39 9.04
C ARG A 31 -15.86 -4.77 8.92
N ASN A 32 -16.55 -5.70 8.25
CA ASN A 32 -16.18 -7.11 8.14
C ASN A 32 -14.98 -7.29 7.19
N CYS A 33 -13.97 -6.43 7.33
CA CYS A 33 -12.72 -6.54 6.64
C CYS A 33 -12.00 -7.82 7.12
N ASN A 34 -11.93 -8.80 6.24
CA ASN A 34 -11.20 -10.04 6.49
C ASN A 34 -9.71 -9.78 6.33
N ARG A 35 -8.94 -9.91 7.42
CA ARG A 35 -7.50 -9.65 7.45
C ARG A 35 -6.64 -10.91 7.38
N ARG A 36 -7.27 -12.07 7.13
CA ARG A 36 -6.60 -13.36 7.11
C ARG A 36 -6.70 -14.01 5.73
N CYS A 37 -5.56 -14.42 5.21
CA CYS A 37 -5.40 -15.17 3.96
C CYS A 37 -4.68 -16.49 4.28
N GLY A 38 -5.44 -17.55 4.56
CA GLY A 38 -4.89 -18.81 5.07
C GLY A 38 -4.14 -18.61 6.40
N LYS A 39 -2.81 -18.75 6.36
CA LYS A 39 -1.92 -18.51 7.52
C LYS A 39 -1.36 -17.09 7.59
N GLN A 40 -1.57 -16.27 6.56
CA GLN A 40 -1.08 -14.89 6.53
C GLN A 40 -2.09 -13.95 7.18
N PHE A 41 -1.56 -12.94 7.86
CA PHE A 41 -2.33 -11.90 8.51
C PHE A 41 -1.75 -10.53 8.12
N VAL A 42 -2.62 -9.59 7.78
CA VAL A 42 -2.26 -8.20 7.53
C VAL A 42 -2.90 -7.29 8.57
N LYS A 43 -2.24 -6.21 8.93
CA LYS A 43 -2.77 -5.24 9.90
C LYS A 43 -3.76 -4.27 9.23
N TYR A 44 -4.60 -3.61 10.01
CA TYR A 44 -5.36 -2.46 9.52
C TYR A 44 -4.38 -1.42 8.92
N PRO A 45 -4.71 -0.74 7.81
CA PRO A 45 -5.98 -0.75 7.06
C PRO A 45 -6.12 -1.84 5.99
N PHE A 46 -5.17 -2.76 5.88
CA PHE A 46 -5.16 -3.78 4.85
C PHE A 46 -6.12 -4.93 5.16
N GLY A 47 -6.59 -5.62 4.13
CA GLY A 47 -7.27 -6.90 4.22
C GLY A 47 -7.69 -7.45 2.85
N PHE A 48 -8.59 -8.42 2.83
CA PHE A 48 -8.88 -9.29 1.69
C PHE A 48 -10.36 -9.31 1.24
N SER A 49 -11.24 -8.57 1.93
CA SER A 49 -12.64 -8.39 1.53
C SER A 49 -12.91 -6.97 1.05
N ASP A 50 -14.03 -6.76 0.37
CA ASP A 50 -14.40 -5.47 -0.22
C ASP A 50 -14.64 -4.36 0.82
N ASP A 51 -14.93 -4.73 2.06
CA ASP A 51 -15.13 -3.80 3.18
C ASP A 51 -13.81 -3.26 3.77
N CYS A 52 -12.67 -3.73 3.28
CA CYS A 52 -11.36 -3.26 3.73
C CYS A 52 -11.02 -1.90 3.11
N GLU A 53 -10.43 -1.03 3.92
CA GLU A 53 -9.97 0.28 3.45
C GLU A 53 -8.91 0.15 2.34
N ILE A 54 -8.05 -0.88 2.43
CA ILE A 54 -7.14 -1.28 1.36
C ILE A 54 -7.29 -2.79 1.12
N LYS A 55 -7.93 -3.15 0.01
CA LYS A 55 -8.11 -4.54 -0.40
C LYS A 55 -6.88 -5.05 -1.15
N LEU A 56 -6.36 -6.18 -0.68
CA LEU A 56 -5.37 -7.01 -1.34
C LEU A 56 -6.06 -8.28 -1.87
N ASN A 57 -5.50 -8.85 -2.93
CA ASN A 57 -5.92 -10.15 -3.45
C ASN A 57 -5.16 -11.26 -2.73
N CYS A 58 -5.89 -12.27 -2.27
CA CYS A 58 -5.36 -13.43 -1.57
C CYS A 58 -5.31 -14.63 -2.52
N ASN A 59 -4.13 -15.22 -2.73
CA ASN A 59 -4.01 -16.58 -3.26
C ASN A 59 -3.53 -17.51 -2.14
N SER A 60 -4.48 -18.22 -1.53
CA SER A 60 -4.20 -19.11 -0.40
C SER A 60 -3.37 -20.34 -0.79
N SER A 61 -3.43 -20.77 -2.05
CA SER A 61 -2.77 -22.00 -2.52
C SER A 61 -1.25 -21.84 -2.60
N ASN A 62 -0.78 -20.69 -3.08
CA ASN A 62 0.65 -20.38 -3.19
C ASN A 62 1.15 -19.39 -2.13
N LYS A 63 0.29 -18.99 -1.19
CA LYS A 63 0.59 -18.02 -0.12
C LYS A 63 1.06 -16.67 -0.69
N GLU A 64 0.49 -16.22 -1.78
CA GLU A 64 0.82 -14.92 -2.36
C GLU A 64 -0.25 -13.88 -2.09
N LEU A 65 0.21 -12.69 -1.70
CA LEU A 65 -0.59 -11.48 -1.66
C LEU A 65 -0.38 -10.73 -2.97
N LYS A 66 -1.45 -10.17 -3.55
CA LYS A 66 -1.38 -9.49 -4.85
C LYS A 66 -2.16 -8.18 -4.88
N ILE A 67 -1.77 -7.27 -5.77
CA ILE A 67 -2.60 -6.15 -6.24
C ILE A 67 -2.67 -6.28 -7.76
N GLY A 68 -3.89 -6.40 -8.29
CA GLY A 68 -4.09 -6.93 -9.63
C GLY A 68 -3.46 -8.33 -9.73
N GLU A 69 -2.54 -8.49 -10.68
CA GLU A 69 -1.79 -9.74 -10.90
C GLU A 69 -0.40 -9.74 -10.24
N LEU A 70 0.05 -8.59 -9.75
CA LEU A 70 1.41 -8.40 -9.23
C LEU A 70 1.52 -8.81 -7.77
N LYS A 71 2.63 -9.47 -7.44
CA LYS A 71 2.91 -9.98 -6.09
C LYS A 71 3.36 -8.86 -5.16
N VAL A 72 2.72 -8.73 -4.01
CA VAL A 72 3.19 -7.91 -2.90
C VAL A 72 4.35 -8.64 -2.22
N GLN A 73 5.50 -7.98 -2.15
CA GLN A 73 6.72 -8.48 -1.50
C GLN A 73 6.72 -8.12 -0.02
N GLU A 74 6.41 -6.87 0.29
CA GLU A 74 6.47 -6.32 1.65
C GLU A 74 5.41 -5.24 1.84
N VAL A 75 4.88 -5.13 3.05
CA VAL A 75 4.06 -4.01 3.50
C VAL A 75 4.66 -3.49 4.79
N ASN A 76 5.13 -2.25 4.78
CA ASN A 76 5.60 -1.58 5.98
C ASN A 76 4.63 -0.43 6.37
N SER A 77 5.01 0.38 7.36
CA SER A 77 4.17 1.47 7.86
C SER A 77 3.91 2.58 6.82
N ASP A 78 4.70 2.62 5.75
CA ASP A 78 4.77 3.75 4.85
C ASP A 78 4.34 3.37 3.44
N SER A 79 4.72 2.17 3.02
CA SER A 79 4.71 1.77 1.62
C SER A 79 4.38 0.29 1.46
N ILE A 80 3.91 -0.03 0.26
CA ILE A 80 3.70 -1.41 -0.22
C ILE A 80 4.71 -1.63 -1.33
N PHE A 81 5.56 -2.65 -1.21
CA PHE A 81 6.52 -3.02 -2.25
C PHE A 81 5.96 -4.17 -3.08
N ILE A 82 5.88 -3.95 -4.39
CA ILE A 82 5.27 -4.88 -5.33
C ILE A 82 6.32 -5.31 -6.35
N SER A 83 6.39 -6.61 -6.62
CA SER A 83 7.22 -7.13 -7.69
C SER A 83 6.66 -6.72 -9.05
N LEU A 84 7.49 -6.10 -9.87
CA LEU A 84 7.21 -5.79 -11.27
C LEU A 84 8.32 -6.39 -12.14
N PRO A 85 8.21 -7.66 -12.54
CA PRO A 85 9.22 -8.32 -13.35
C PRO A 85 9.53 -7.56 -14.64
N ALA A 86 10.78 -7.68 -15.08
CA ALA A 86 11.23 -7.15 -16.36
C ALA A 86 10.55 -7.89 -17.50
N LYS A 87 9.93 -7.15 -18.42
CA LYS A 87 9.27 -7.69 -19.60
C LYS A 87 9.22 -6.64 -20.69
N CYS A 88 9.77 -6.91 -21.87
CA CYS A 88 9.65 -6.00 -22.99
C CYS A 88 8.22 -5.97 -23.53
N ASN A 89 7.84 -4.84 -24.14
CA ASN A 89 6.57 -4.70 -24.87
C ASN A 89 5.29 -4.93 -24.03
N ARG A 90 5.40 -4.92 -22.70
CA ARG A 90 4.23 -4.95 -21.81
C ARG A 90 3.50 -3.61 -21.89
N SER A 91 2.18 -3.66 -22.11
CA SER A 91 1.35 -2.44 -22.21
C SER A 91 1.48 -1.55 -20.97
N THR A 92 1.50 -0.23 -21.16
CA THR A 92 1.48 0.73 -20.03
C THR A 92 0.21 0.65 -19.19
N SER A 93 -0.92 0.22 -19.77
CA SER A 93 -2.18 -0.03 -19.06
C SER A 93 -2.09 -1.17 -18.04
N PHE A 94 -1.02 -1.97 -18.07
CA PHE A 94 -0.83 -3.05 -17.11
C PHE A 94 -0.73 -2.54 -15.66
N ILE A 95 -0.30 -1.30 -15.45
CA ILE A 95 -0.16 -0.73 -14.09
C ILE A 95 -1.46 -0.14 -13.56
N ASP A 96 -2.52 -0.05 -14.37
CA ASP A 96 -3.79 0.58 -13.97
C ASP A 96 -4.32 0.08 -12.61
N PRO A 97 -4.24 -1.23 -12.27
CA PRO A 97 -4.65 -1.72 -10.95
C PRO A 97 -3.84 -1.17 -9.77
N LEU A 98 -2.69 -0.54 -10.01
CA LEU A 98 -1.86 0.10 -8.99
C LEU A 98 -2.35 1.51 -8.61
N PHE A 99 -3.28 2.09 -9.38
CA PHE A 99 -3.95 3.35 -9.03
C PHE A 99 -5.28 3.07 -8.32
N GLY A 100 -5.16 2.63 -7.07
CA GLY A 100 -6.31 2.33 -6.21
C GLY A 100 -6.94 3.58 -5.59
N LYS A 101 -8.03 3.36 -4.83
CA LYS A 101 -8.70 4.42 -4.07
C LYS A 101 -7.80 5.05 -3.00
N ASN A 102 -7.01 4.21 -2.33
CA ASN A 102 -6.25 4.53 -1.12
C ASN A 102 -4.75 4.22 -1.25
N PHE A 103 -4.28 3.97 -2.47
CA PHE A 103 -2.87 3.74 -2.78
C PHE A 103 -2.57 4.08 -4.24
N ALA A 104 -1.33 4.47 -4.51
CA ALA A 104 -0.81 4.75 -5.84
C ALA A 104 0.72 4.66 -5.85
N PRO A 105 1.38 4.49 -7.01
CA PRO A 105 2.82 4.53 -7.09
C PRO A 105 3.40 5.85 -6.54
N THR A 106 4.50 5.81 -5.79
CA THR A 106 5.18 7.00 -5.27
C THR A 106 6.07 7.66 -6.32
N TRP A 107 6.38 8.94 -6.16
CA TRP A 107 7.39 9.62 -6.99
C TRP A 107 8.83 9.17 -6.74
N ASN A 108 9.08 8.32 -5.73
CA ASN A 108 10.39 7.69 -5.52
C ASN A 108 10.67 6.56 -6.52
N ASN A 109 9.67 6.14 -7.29
CA ASN A 109 9.87 5.17 -8.35
C ASN A 109 10.57 5.80 -9.56
N THR A 110 11.42 5.01 -10.20
CA THR A 110 11.83 5.22 -11.59
C THR A 110 11.28 4.09 -12.42
N PHE A 111 10.26 4.39 -13.24
CA PHE A 111 9.69 3.46 -14.19
C PHE A 111 10.55 3.38 -15.44
N LEU A 112 10.78 2.15 -15.91
CA LEU A 112 11.50 1.86 -17.13
C LEU A 112 10.47 1.64 -18.24
N VAL A 113 10.47 2.50 -19.25
CA VAL A 113 9.42 2.59 -20.29
C VAL A 113 10.04 2.63 -21.68
N GLN A 114 9.29 2.21 -22.69
CA GLN A 114 9.75 2.10 -24.08
C GLN A 114 8.77 2.73 -25.05
N LYS A 115 9.29 3.10 -26.23
CA LYS A 115 8.52 3.63 -27.37
C LYS A 115 7.70 4.86 -26.98
N CYS A 116 8.41 5.87 -26.50
CA CYS A 116 7.86 7.13 -26.04
C CYS A 116 7.86 8.17 -27.16
N ASN A 117 6.75 8.92 -27.27
CA ASN A 117 6.62 10.01 -28.23
C ASN A 117 7.33 11.29 -27.76
N SER A 118 7.65 11.38 -26.47
CA SER A 118 8.36 12.48 -25.83
C SER A 118 9.75 12.06 -25.36
N ASN A 119 10.71 12.98 -25.44
CA ASN A 119 12.03 12.78 -24.86
C ASN A 119 11.94 12.84 -23.34
N LEU A 120 11.88 11.67 -22.70
CA LEU A 120 12.07 11.55 -21.26
C LEU A 120 13.57 11.67 -20.94
N SER A 121 13.90 12.48 -19.93
CA SER A 121 15.27 12.68 -19.45
C SER A 121 15.57 11.73 -18.28
N GLY A 122 16.82 11.28 -18.17
CA GLY A 122 17.31 10.58 -16.97
C GLY A 122 18.12 9.31 -17.26
N CYS A 123 17.67 8.46 -18.19
CA CYS A 123 18.44 7.28 -18.59
C CYS A 123 18.09 6.82 -20.01
N VAL A 124 19.03 6.12 -20.64
CA VAL A 124 18.83 5.34 -21.86
C VAL A 124 19.54 4.00 -21.66
N ILE A 125 18.78 2.91 -21.66
CA ILE A 125 19.29 1.55 -21.50
C ILE A 125 18.97 0.80 -22.79
N PRO A 126 19.99 0.43 -23.58
CA PRO A 126 19.78 -0.39 -24.77
C PRO A 126 19.14 -1.73 -24.42
N THR A 127 18.09 -2.13 -25.13
CA THR A 127 17.48 -3.46 -24.95
C THR A 127 18.44 -4.59 -25.29
N SER A 128 19.41 -4.33 -26.17
CA SER A 128 20.52 -5.24 -26.46
C SER A 128 21.36 -5.60 -25.24
N SER A 129 21.34 -4.82 -24.16
CA SER A 129 21.98 -5.18 -22.90
C SER A 129 21.36 -6.40 -22.21
N PHE A 130 20.17 -6.82 -22.61
CA PHE A 130 19.48 -8.01 -22.07
C PHE A 130 19.49 -9.20 -23.04
N ILE A 131 19.83 -8.98 -24.32
CA ILE A 131 19.84 -10.01 -25.35
C ILE A 131 21.15 -10.79 -25.32
N GLY A 132 21.08 -12.13 -25.37
CA GLY A 132 22.27 -12.99 -25.37
C GLY A 132 23.03 -13.03 -24.05
N THR A 133 22.44 -12.49 -22.98
CA THR A 133 22.95 -12.62 -21.61
C THR A 133 22.37 -13.89 -20.96
N ASN A 134 22.92 -14.31 -19.81
CA ASN A 134 22.33 -15.41 -19.01
C ASN A 134 20.97 -15.04 -18.37
N ILE A 135 20.45 -13.83 -18.64
CA ILE A 135 19.17 -13.34 -18.13
C ILE A 135 18.21 -13.29 -19.32
N ASP A 136 17.42 -14.34 -19.48
CA ASP A 136 16.36 -14.39 -20.49
C ASP A 136 15.18 -13.50 -20.03
N VAL A 137 15.03 -12.34 -20.66
CA VAL A 137 13.95 -11.39 -20.34
C VAL A 137 12.82 -11.57 -21.34
N GLU A 138 11.65 -11.92 -20.83
CA GLU A 138 10.48 -12.20 -21.67
C GLU A 138 10.17 -11.04 -22.64
N GLY A 139 10.06 -11.41 -23.93
CA GLY A 139 9.66 -10.49 -25.00
C GLY A 139 10.76 -9.57 -25.51
N CYS A 140 12.00 -9.70 -25.00
CA CYS A 140 13.16 -8.94 -25.44
C CYS A 140 13.98 -9.73 -26.48
N ASP A 141 13.36 -10.12 -27.60
CA ASP A 141 14.03 -10.91 -28.65
C ASP A 141 14.54 -10.04 -29.79
N ASP A 142 15.67 -10.41 -30.39
CA ASP A 142 16.28 -9.75 -31.57
C ASP A 142 15.29 -9.53 -32.72
N LYS A 143 14.34 -10.44 -32.89
CA LYS A 143 13.33 -10.38 -33.96
C LYS A 143 12.33 -9.24 -33.78
N THR A 144 12.10 -8.80 -32.55
CA THR A 144 11.09 -7.79 -32.22
C THR A 144 11.64 -6.36 -32.25
N ARG A 145 12.98 -6.18 -32.34
CA ARG A 145 13.69 -4.89 -32.24
C ARG A 145 13.03 -3.97 -31.21
N SER A 146 13.00 -4.43 -29.97
CA SER A 146 12.42 -3.65 -28.87
C SER A 146 13.16 -2.33 -28.71
N ASP A 147 12.42 -1.22 -28.66
CA ASP A 147 12.98 0.13 -28.52
C ASP A 147 13.79 0.26 -27.22
N ASN A 148 14.80 1.15 -27.22
CA ASN A 148 15.59 1.46 -26.03
C ASN A 148 14.69 1.81 -24.84
N ILE A 149 15.11 1.36 -23.67
CA ILE A 149 14.44 1.66 -22.41
C ILE A 149 14.84 3.07 -21.96
N THR A 150 13.85 3.84 -21.55
CA THR A 150 13.98 5.20 -21.03
C THR A 150 13.39 5.26 -19.63
N CYS A 151 13.73 6.30 -18.87
CA CYS A 151 13.28 6.46 -17.49
C CYS A 151 12.16 7.49 -17.37
N PHE A 152 11.08 7.10 -16.70
CA PHE A 152 10.06 8.01 -16.18
C PHE A 152 10.20 8.07 -14.66
N SER A 153 10.59 9.23 -14.14
CA SER A 153 10.92 9.46 -12.73
C SER A 153 10.44 10.83 -12.27
N GLN A 154 10.81 11.20 -11.04
CA GLN A 154 10.55 12.52 -10.46
C GLN A 154 11.05 13.69 -11.32
N LEU A 155 12.02 13.47 -12.24
CA LEU A 155 12.49 14.51 -13.16
C LEU A 155 11.40 15.01 -14.13
N GLN A 156 10.38 14.19 -14.37
CA GLN A 156 9.23 14.56 -15.19
C GLN A 156 8.07 15.13 -14.37
N ARG A 157 8.22 15.23 -13.05
CA ARG A 157 7.21 15.84 -12.18
C ARG A 157 7.09 17.32 -12.51
N GLN A 158 5.85 17.80 -12.67
CA GLN A 158 5.59 19.21 -12.90
C GLN A 158 5.98 20.03 -11.67
N ARG A 159 6.62 21.20 -11.86
CA ARG A 159 7.04 22.08 -10.75
C ARG A 159 5.90 22.46 -9.81
N THR A 160 4.71 22.68 -10.35
CA THR A 160 3.50 22.99 -9.57
C THR A 160 3.00 21.85 -8.69
N ARG A 161 3.55 20.63 -8.87
CA ARG A 161 3.19 19.40 -8.16
C ARG A 161 4.37 18.84 -7.36
N GLU A 162 5.36 19.67 -7.04
CA GLU A 162 6.54 19.26 -6.27
C GLU A 162 6.20 18.76 -4.85
N HIS A 163 5.00 19.05 -4.36
CA HIS A 163 4.52 18.62 -3.06
C HIS A 163 3.67 17.34 -3.11
N GLU A 164 3.35 16.80 -4.29
CA GLU A 164 2.58 15.53 -4.39
C GLU A 164 3.49 14.32 -4.14
N ASP A 165 3.06 13.41 -3.26
CA ASP A 165 3.85 12.23 -2.83
C ASP A 165 3.68 11.03 -3.79
N VAL A 166 2.56 10.97 -4.49
CA VAL A 166 2.17 9.86 -5.38
C VAL A 166 1.86 10.31 -6.79
N LEU A 167 2.01 9.40 -7.74
CA LEU A 167 1.65 9.59 -9.15
C LEU A 167 0.13 9.55 -9.31
N THR A 168 -0.37 10.36 -10.24
CA THR A 168 -1.73 10.19 -10.74
C THR A 168 -1.76 9.38 -12.03
N VAL A 169 -2.93 8.80 -12.34
CA VAL A 169 -3.21 8.19 -13.65
C VAL A 169 -2.93 9.19 -14.79
N ASN A 170 -3.19 10.48 -14.57
CA ASN A 170 -2.93 11.51 -15.57
C ASN A 170 -1.42 11.74 -15.78
N ASP A 171 -0.59 11.70 -14.74
CA ASP A 171 0.87 11.79 -14.89
C ASP A 171 1.40 10.60 -15.67
N TRP A 172 0.89 9.40 -15.37
CA TRP A 172 1.23 8.17 -16.09
C TRP A 172 0.84 8.25 -17.57
N ASN A 173 -0.42 8.60 -17.88
CA ASN A 173 -0.89 8.67 -19.26
C ASN A 173 -0.18 9.75 -20.10
N ARG A 174 0.38 10.78 -19.44
CA ARG A 174 1.14 11.84 -20.10
C ARG A 174 2.59 11.48 -20.39
N ASN A 175 3.08 10.32 -19.95
CA ASN A 175 4.46 9.89 -20.24
C ASN A 175 4.70 9.64 -21.74
N GLY A 176 3.63 9.49 -22.55
CA GLY A 176 3.70 9.32 -23.99
C GLY A 176 4.30 8.00 -24.46
N CYS A 177 4.49 7.03 -23.56
CA CYS A 177 5.10 5.73 -23.82
C CYS A 177 4.07 4.65 -24.09
N LYS A 178 4.42 3.72 -24.99
CA LYS A 178 3.54 2.59 -25.33
C LYS A 178 3.75 1.39 -24.41
N PHE A 179 4.97 1.20 -23.89
CA PHE A 179 5.31 0.01 -23.14
C PHE A 179 6.01 0.31 -21.82
N LEU A 180 5.77 -0.55 -20.82
CA LEU A 180 6.41 -0.58 -19.52
C LEU A 180 7.32 -1.81 -19.43
N PHE A 181 8.61 -1.57 -19.28
CA PHE A 181 9.60 -2.61 -19.09
C PHE A 181 9.68 -3.14 -17.65
N SER A 182 9.85 -2.25 -16.66
CA SER A 182 10.02 -2.59 -15.24
C SER A 182 10.00 -1.29 -14.39
N ALA A 183 10.38 -1.37 -13.11
CA ALA A 183 10.59 -0.22 -12.25
C ALA A 183 11.75 -0.45 -11.28
N ILE A 184 12.23 0.66 -10.75
CA ILE A 184 13.21 0.75 -9.67
C ILE A 184 12.57 1.55 -8.55
N ALA A 185 12.54 0.97 -7.35
CA ALA A 185 12.07 1.64 -6.14
C ALA A 185 13.25 2.00 -5.23
N VAL A 186 13.13 3.09 -4.49
CA VAL A 186 14.09 3.49 -3.45
C VAL A 186 13.43 3.29 -2.09
N ASP A 187 13.85 2.24 -1.37
CA ASP A 187 13.40 1.95 -0.01
C ASP A 187 14.27 2.71 0.99
N THR A 188 13.85 3.94 1.29
CA THR A 188 14.55 4.81 2.26
C THR A 188 14.44 4.31 3.70
N SER A 189 13.66 3.27 4.00
CA SER A 189 13.60 2.67 5.35
C SER A 189 14.81 1.77 5.64
N LYS A 190 15.50 1.30 4.58
CA LYS A 190 16.66 0.42 4.66
C LYS A 190 17.98 1.17 4.50
N ILE A 191 18.14 2.31 5.17
CA ILE A 191 19.34 3.20 5.09
C ILE A 191 20.67 2.45 5.36
N LYS A 192 20.62 1.29 6.03
CA LYS A 192 21.78 0.43 6.32
C LYS A 192 22.12 -0.61 5.22
N GLU A 193 21.29 -0.73 4.18
CA GLU A 193 21.46 -1.63 3.03
C GLU A 193 21.46 -0.82 1.72
N VAL A 194 21.60 -1.47 0.55
CA VAL A 194 21.41 -0.81 -0.76
C VAL A 194 19.92 -0.48 -0.90
N PRO A 195 19.52 0.80 -0.87
CA PRO A 195 18.10 1.16 -0.82
C PRO A 195 17.39 0.98 -2.18
N ILE A 196 18.15 0.72 -3.25
CA ILE A 196 17.64 0.64 -4.62
C ILE A 196 17.23 -0.81 -4.94
N GLN A 197 15.98 -1.01 -5.31
CA GLN A 197 15.43 -2.32 -5.64
C GLN A 197 14.92 -2.34 -7.10
N PHE A 198 15.54 -3.18 -7.94
CA PHE A 198 15.12 -3.42 -9.33
C PHE A 198 13.97 -4.44 -9.39
N GLN A 199 13.07 -4.28 -10.37
CA GLN A 199 11.83 -5.06 -10.52
C GLN A 199 10.87 -4.91 -9.34
N VAL A 200 10.86 -3.71 -8.75
CA VAL A 200 10.01 -3.36 -7.62
C VAL A 200 9.35 -2.01 -7.88
N VAL A 201 8.08 -1.91 -7.53
CA VAL A 201 7.31 -0.66 -7.45
C VAL A 201 6.99 -0.39 -5.99
N GLU A 202 7.29 0.81 -5.53
CA GLU A 202 6.82 1.34 -4.26
C GLU A 202 5.44 2.00 -4.45
N LEU A 203 4.42 1.51 -3.76
CA LEU A 203 3.16 2.22 -3.63
C LEU A 203 3.11 2.96 -2.29
N GLY A 204 2.73 4.22 -2.35
CA GLY A 204 2.28 4.98 -1.18
C GLY A 204 0.82 4.65 -0.91
N TRP A 205 0.44 4.61 0.36
CA TRP A 205 -0.93 4.36 0.78
C TRP A 205 -1.38 5.35 1.85
N TRP A 206 -2.69 5.56 1.93
CA TRP A 206 -3.28 6.51 2.86
C TRP A 206 -4.73 6.14 3.20
N LEU A 207 -5.25 6.72 4.27
CA LEU A 207 -6.68 6.79 4.53
C LEU A 207 -7.18 8.21 4.33
N GLN A 208 -8.33 8.34 3.65
CA GLN A 208 -9.13 9.55 3.69
C GLN A 208 -10.15 9.38 4.82
N LEU A 209 -9.93 10.11 5.91
CA LEU A 209 -10.88 10.24 7.01
C LEU A 209 -11.40 11.68 6.99
N GLU A 210 -12.72 11.85 7.16
CA GLU A 210 -13.30 13.17 7.37
C GLU A 210 -12.83 13.69 8.74
N GLY A 211 -12.15 14.84 8.75
CA GLY A 211 -11.67 15.47 9.98
C GLY A 211 -10.21 15.14 10.32
N THR A 212 -9.95 14.75 11.58
CA THR A 212 -8.60 14.55 12.14
C THR A 212 -8.04 13.16 11.85
N CYS A 213 -6.71 12.99 12.03
CA CYS A 213 -6.09 11.67 11.96
C CYS A 213 -6.72 10.71 12.98
N GLY A 214 -7.24 9.58 12.53
CA GLY A 214 -7.71 8.48 13.38
C GLY A 214 -6.59 7.68 14.06
N CYS A 215 -5.52 8.38 14.46
CA CYS A 215 -4.30 7.91 15.09
C CYS A 215 -4.56 7.49 16.55
N SER A 216 -4.05 6.33 16.99
CA SER A 216 -4.12 5.90 18.39
C SER A 216 -3.17 6.71 19.28
N ASN A 217 -3.28 6.55 20.60
CA ASN A 217 -2.24 7.02 21.51
C ASN A 217 -0.86 6.44 21.12
N ASP A 218 0.20 7.17 21.47
CA ASP A 218 1.60 6.82 21.17
C ASP A 218 1.87 6.61 19.67
N SER A 219 1.18 7.37 18.83
CA SER A 219 1.37 7.39 17.39
C SER A 219 1.39 8.81 16.83
N SER A 220 2.06 8.96 15.70
CA SER A 220 2.11 10.20 14.93
C SER A 220 1.26 10.11 13.68
N CYS A 221 0.67 11.25 13.30
CA CYS A 221 0.00 11.42 12.03
C CYS A 221 1.00 11.85 10.96
N THR A 222 1.09 11.10 9.88
CA THR A 222 1.80 11.52 8.67
C THR A 222 0.79 11.87 7.59
N VAL A 223 0.92 13.07 7.04
CA VAL A 223 0.14 13.53 5.89
C VAL A 223 0.74 12.94 4.61
N VAL A 224 -0.12 12.47 3.71
CA VAL A 224 0.21 12.06 2.35
C VAL A 224 -0.45 13.06 1.42
N HIS A 225 0.35 13.80 0.66
CA HIS A 225 -0.09 14.85 -0.24
C HIS A 225 -0.51 14.24 -1.58
N LEU A 226 -1.79 14.39 -1.90
CA LEU A 226 -2.40 13.86 -3.10
C LEU A 226 -2.69 14.99 -4.08
N HIS A 227 -3.09 14.63 -5.29
CA HIS A 227 -3.41 15.59 -6.32
C HIS A 227 -4.59 16.52 -5.97
N GLY A 228 -4.44 17.79 -6.31
CA GLY A 228 -5.50 18.81 -6.20
C GLY A 228 -5.83 19.19 -4.75
N ASP A 229 -4.80 19.47 -3.95
CA ASP A 229 -4.88 19.85 -2.52
C ASP A 229 -5.54 18.82 -1.61
N LYS A 230 -5.79 17.61 -2.13
CA LYS A 230 -6.31 16.51 -1.34
C LYS A 230 -5.20 15.94 -0.47
N GLN A 231 -5.58 15.51 0.72
CA GLN A 231 -4.67 14.88 1.67
C GLN A 231 -5.24 13.54 2.10
N GLY A 232 -4.35 12.58 2.27
CA GLY A 232 -4.59 11.36 3.01
C GLY A 232 -3.72 11.32 4.26
N PHE A 233 -3.99 10.38 5.17
CA PHE A 233 -3.23 10.25 6.40
C PHE A 233 -2.87 8.80 6.66
N ARG A 234 -1.71 8.60 7.30
CA ARG A 234 -1.28 7.33 7.86
C ARG A 234 -0.79 7.53 9.30
N CYS A 235 -0.91 6.49 10.11
CA CYS A 235 -0.47 6.53 11.50
C CYS A 235 0.81 5.71 11.66
N ARG A 236 1.75 6.21 12.47
CA ARG A 236 2.98 5.48 12.79
C ARG A 236 3.16 5.45 14.30
N CYS A 237 3.38 4.26 14.86
CA CYS A 237 3.73 4.15 16.26
C CYS A 237 5.05 4.86 16.55
N HIS A 238 5.11 5.53 17.70
CA HIS A 238 6.36 6.10 18.19
C HIS A 238 7.40 5.01 18.47
N GLU A 239 8.66 5.40 18.53
CA GLU A 239 9.75 4.47 18.87
C GLU A 239 9.48 3.76 20.20
N GLY A 240 9.73 2.45 20.24
CA GLY A 240 9.40 1.59 21.39
C GLY A 240 7.95 1.06 21.42
N PHE A 241 7.13 1.41 20.43
CA PHE A 241 5.77 0.89 20.28
C PHE A 241 5.58 0.11 18.98
N VAL A 242 4.78 -0.93 19.04
CA VAL A 242 4.45 -1.81 17.91
C VAL A 242 2.94 -1.86 17.71
N GLY A 243 2.50 -1.77 16.46
CA GLY A 243 1.09 -1.66 16.17
C GLY A 243 0.79 -1.42 14.70
N ASP A 244 -0.44 -0.97 14.44
CA ASP A 244 -0.84 -0.34 13.17
C ASP A 244 -1.02 1.17 13.30
N GLY A 245 -1.04 1.70 14.52
CA GLY A 245 -1.16 3.13 14.79
C GLY A 245 -2.57 3.69 14.73
N PHE A 246 -3.60 2.90 14.42
CA PHE A 246 -4.97 3.44 14.25
C PHE A 246 -5.87 3.07 15.43
N VAL A 247 -6.75 3.99 15.82
CA VAL A 247 -7.80 3.75 16.84
C VAL A 247 -8.75 2.63 16.41
N LYS A 248 -9.07 2.55 15.11
CA LYS A 248 -9.92 1.50 14.52
C LYS A 248 -9.20 0.16 14.34
N GLY A 249 -7.89 0.14 14.55
CA GLY A 249 -7.05 -1.04 14.42
C GLY A 249 -6.64 -1.62 15.78
N SER A 250 -5.45 -2.20 15.83
CA SER A 250 -4.83 -2.64 17.08
C SER A 250 -4.28 -1.48 17.93
N GLY A 251 -4.09 -0.31 17.33
CA GLY A 251 -3.40 0.83 17.91
C GLY A 251 -1.91 0.54 18.10
N CYS A 252 -1.24 1.34 18.93
CA CYS A 252 0.13 1.15 19.37
C CYS A 252 0.19 0.57 20.79
N ARG A 253 1.12 -0.36 21.02
CA ARG A 253 1.39 -0.97 22.33
C ARG A 253 2.89 -1.04 22.56
N ARG A 254 3.34 -0.96 23.81
CA ARG A 254 4.78 -1.12 24.13
C ARG A 254 5.30 -2.46 23.61
N GLY A 255 6.39 -2.39 22.86
CA GLY A 255 7.10 -3.54 22.28
C GLY A 255 8.04 -4.21 23.26
#